data_AF-W7SV54-F1
#
_entry.id   AF-W7SV54-F1
#
_cell.length_a   1.000
_cell.length_b   1.000
_cell.length_c   1.000
_cell.angle_alpha   90.00
_cell.angle_beta   90.00
_cell.angle_gamma   90.00
#
_symmetry.space_group_name_H-M   'P 1'
#
loop_
_entity.id
_entity.type
_entity.pdbx_description
1 polymer ?
#
loop_
_entity_poly.entity_id
_entity_poly.type
_entity_poly.pdbx_seq_one_letter_code
_entity_poly.pdbx_strand_id
1 'polypeptide(L)'
;RSRCPRTAGPGTTSPPSPARPPRRSGRASTGHWTPPSTTPARCSRGCASAARISAPRAVNSGFGADELTEWFDYWAGLRRSGAITPPDLLANAGEASGTHPLIAGQIAMTTGWGLAQMQPLTPHTLDIVVVPRSKEGKTGEALNGGVLLCVPAKSHNPDGAAKLIDFFVSDDDAIKAMGIQRGLPPSDKALNLLLPTFDAAGKRDVTYGQYVAQQAAKDGLPNAPTAPPGYKDVKTALDNAAKQIAFGKTTIADGVSQFFSDAKTALANAK
;
A
#
# COMPACT_ATOMS: atom_id res chain seq x y z
N ARG A 1 -21.51 60.28 6.18
CA ARG A 1 -20.51 61.33 5.83
C ARG A 1 -19.34 61.09 6.77
N SER A 2 -18.10 60.74 6.40
CA SER A 2 -17.36 60.85 5.14
C SER A 2 -16.10 59.96 5.20
N ARG A 3 -15.98 59.08 4.20
CA ARG A 3 -14.79 58.63 3.44
C ARG A 3 -13.50 58.21 4.18
N CYS A 4 -13.18 56.93 4.04
CA CYS A 4 -11.82 56.42 3.84
C CYS A 4 -11.38 56.70 2.38
N PRO A 5 -10.07 56.79 2.05
CA PRO A 5 -9.43 55.60 1.44
C PRO A 5 -7.91 55.39 1.70
N ARG A 6 -7.50 54.10 1.71
CA ARG A 6 -6.36 53.41 1.01
C ARG A 6 -4.99 54.15 0.86
N THR A 7 -3.79 53.58 0.99
CA THR A 7 -3.26 52.19 0.92
C THR A 7 -1.73 52.19 1.15
N ALA A 8 -1.20 51.01 1.52
CA ALA A 8 0.09 50.40 1.11
C ALA A 8 1.44 50.83 1.74
N GLY A 9 1.99 49.90 2.55
CA GLY A 9 3.13 49.07 2.12
C GLY A 9 4.53 49.43 2.67
N PRO A 10 5.41 48.43 2.89
CA PRO A 10 6.20 48.33 4.12
C PRO A 10 7.72 48.56 3.95
N GLY A 11 8.34 48.96 5.05
CA GLY A 11 9.79 49.09 5.22
C GLY A 11 10.52 47.74 5.21
N THR A 12 11.66 47.74 4.56
CA THR A 12 12.63 46.65 4.44
C THR A 12 13.62 46.70 5.60
N THR A 13 13.74 45.61 6.36
CA THR A 13 14.92 45.35 7.21
C THR A 13 15.38 43.92 6.99
N SER A 14 16.58 43.80 6.42
CA SER A 14 17.29 42.55 6.12
C SER A 14 17.73 41.80 7.38
N PRO A 15 17.72 40.46 7.41
CA PRO A 15 18.44 39.67 8.42
C PRO A 15 19.85 39.26 7.94
N PRO A 16 20.81 39.02 8.85
CA PRO A 16 22.20 38.70 8.51
C PRO A 16 22.42 37.23 8.09
N SER A 17 23.46 37.02 7.27
CA SER A 17 23.90 35.75 6.64
C SER A 17 24.35 34.64 7.62
N PRO A 18 24.35 33.36 7.17
CA PRO A 18 24.55 32.19 8.04
C PRO A 18 26.02 31.83 8.29
N ALA A 19 26.27 31.25 9.48
CA ALA A 19 27.57 30.75 9.92
C ALA A 19 27.99 29.47 9.18
N ARG A 20 29.31 29.39 8.90
CA ARG A 20 30.04 28.33 8.19
C ARG A 20 30.32 27.12 9.11
N PRO A 21 30.31 25.86 8.62
CA PRO A 21 30.73 24.71 9.41
C PRO A 21 32.27 24.53 9.40
N PRO A 22 32.88 23.94 10.46
CA PRO A 22 34.32 23.74 10.52
C PRO A 22 34.78 22.53 9.69
N ARG A 23 35.87 22.72 8.93
CA ARG A 23 36.67 21.68 8.29
C ARG A 23 37.48 20.90 9.35
N ARG A 24 37.52 19.57 9.24
CA ARG A 24 38.60 18.75 9.80
C ARG A 24 39.20 17.86 8.72
N SER A 25 40.52 18.01 8.59
CA SER A 25 41.47 17.29 7.74
C SER A 25 41.81 15.91 8.30
N GLY A 26 42.07 14.93 7.42
CA GLY A 26 42.63 13.65 7.87
C GLY A 26 42.88 12.60 6.77
N ARG A 27 44.01 12.75 6.06
CA ARG A 27 44.89 11.70 5.52
C ARG A 27 44.36 10.71 4.47
N ALA A 28 44.85 10.90 3.25
CA ALA A 28 44.95 9.89 2.21
C ALA A 28 46.06 8.87 2.54
N SER A 29 45.79 7.58 2.33
CA SER A 29 46.81 6.53 2.22
C SER A 29 46.67 5.85 0.86
N THR A 30 47.67 6.06 0.02
CA THR A 30 47.90 5.37 -1.25
C THR A 30 48.25 3.90 -0.99
N GLY A 31 47.38 2.99 -1.42
CA GLY A 31 47.66 1.55 -1.50
C GLY A 31 47.62 1.11 -2.95
N HIS A 32 48.77 0.70 -3.49
CA HIS A 32 48.87 0.06 -4.81
C HIS A 32 48.01 -1.21 -4.87
N TRP A 33 47.26 -1.37 -5.95
CA TRP A 33 46.51 -2.58 -6.27
C TRP A 33 47.11 -3.20 -7.54
N THR A 34 47.79 -4.34 -7.40
CA THR A 34 48.22 -5.20 -8.51
C THR A 34 47.15 -6.25 -8.79
N PRO A 35 46.77 -6.51 -10.06
CA PRO A 35 45.71 -7.46 -10.39
C PRO A 35 46.26 -8.89 -10.49
N PRO A 36 45.56 -9.93 -9.97
CA PRO A 36 45.83 -11.29 -10.38
C PRO A 36 44.96 -11.71 -11.56
N SER A 37 45.68 -12.25 -12.54
CA SER A 37 45.34 -13.10 -13.68
C SER A 37 44.03 -13.90 -13.66
N THR A 38 43.46 -13.98 -14.86
CA THR A 38 42.33 -14.78 -15.36
C THR A 38 42.51 -16.30 -15.29
N THR A 39 41.63 -17.03 -14.59
CA THR A 39 41.03 -18.34 -15.00
C THR A 39 39.86 -18.70 -14.04
N PRO A 40 38.80 -19.43 -14.48
CA PRO A 40 37.48 -19.38 -13.85
C PRO A 40 37.33 -20.43 -12.74
N ALA A 41 37.23 -19.98 -11.49
CA ALA A 41 36.88 -20.82 -10.36
C ALA A 41 35.36 -20.84 -10.16
N ARG A 42 34.79 -22.01 -10.42
CA ARG A 42 33.44 -22.49 -10.10
C ARG A 42 32.94 -21.96 -8.74
N CYS A 43 32.00 -21.00 -8.76
CA CYS A 43 31.40 -20.44 -7.56
C CYS A 43 30.25 -21.34 -7.07
N SER A 44 30.59 -22.39 -6.31
CA SER A 44 29.62 -23.28 -5.64
C SER A 44 29.40 -22.94 -4.16
N ARG A 45 29.72 -21.72 -3.74
CA ARG A 45 29.46 -21.25 -2.36
C ARG A 45 28.84 -19.85 -2.37
N GLY A 46 27.57 -19.79 -2.73
CA GLY A 46 26.76 -18.56 -2.68
C GLY A 46 25.25 -18.78 -2.55
N CYS A 47 24.76 -20.03 -2.62
CA CYS A 47 23.32 -20.31 -2.60
C CYS A 47 22.74 -20.64 -1.21
N ALA A 48 23.53 -20.54 -0.14
CA ALA A 48 23.11 -20.91 1.22
C ALA A 48 22.96 -19.68 2.14
N SER A 49 22.28 -18.63 1.67
CA SER A 49 21.63 -17.66 2.56
C SER A 49 20.27 -17.20 2.01
N ALA A 50 19.62 -18.08 1.23
CA ALA A 50 18.22 -17.94 0.90
C ALA A 50 17.38 -18.54 2.04
N ALA A 51 16.52 -17.71 2.62
CA ALA A 51 15.37 -18.06 3.44
C ALA A 51 15.51 -19.36 4.26
N ARG A 52 15.94 -19.24 5.52
CA ARG A 52 15.37 -20.14 6.54
C ARG A 52 13.87 -19.85 6.52
N ILE A 53 13.11 -20.72 5.85
CA ILE A 53 11.69 -20.89 6.09
C ILE A 53 11.61 -21.29 7.56
N SER A 54 11.47 -20.29 8.42
CA SER A 54 11.13 -20.50 9.82
C SER A 54 9.85 -21.35 9.83
N ALA A 55 9.90 -22.45 10.56
CA ALA A 55 8.77 -23.34 10.87
C ALA A 55 7.47 -22.54 11.11
N PRO A 56 6.28 -23.10 10.80
CA PRO A 56 5.02 -22.38 10.91
C PRO A 56 4.92 -21.82 12.33
N ARG A 57 5.03 -20.48 12.43
CA ARG A 57 4.68 -19.75 13.65
C ARG A 57 3.25 -20.15 13.99
N ALA A 58 2.99 -20.35 15.28
CA ALA A 58 1.65 -20.59 15.80
C ALA A 58 0.66 -19.70 15.06
N VAL A 59 -0.33 -20.34 14.46
CA VAL A 59 -1.40 -19.72 13.70
C VAL A 59 -2.09 -18.69 14.60
N ASN A 60 -1.78 -17.42 14.38
CA ASN A 60 -2.29 -16.29 15.16
C ASN A 60 -2.77 -15.24 14.16
N SER A 61 -3.94 -14.65 14.41
CA SER A 61 -4.58 -13.60 13.62
C SER A 61 -3.71 -12.33 13.47
N GLY A 62 -2.65 -12.19 14.26
CA GLY A 62 -1.73 -11.05 14.22
C GLY A 62 -2.19 -9.85 15.06
N PHE A 63 -3.36 -9.96 15.68
CA PHE A 63 -3.98 -9.02 16.63
C PHE A 63 -4.91 -9.78 17.58
N GLY A 64 -5.21 -9.19 18.75
CA GLY A 64 -6.02 -9.79 19.80
C GLY A 64 -7.47 -9.30 19.84
N ALA A 65 -8.24 -9.86 20.78
CA ALA A 65 -9.65 -9.54 20.97
C ALA A 65 -9.87 -8.10 21.42
N ASP A 66 -8.96 -7.57 22.24
CA ASP A 66 -9.04 -6.20 22.74
C ASP A 66 -8.86 -5.19 21.60
N GLU A 67 -7.86 -5.39 20.72
CA GLU A 67 -7.65 -4.51 19.57
C GLU A 67 -8.81 -4.56 18.58
N LEU A 68 -9.38 -5.75 18.34
CA LEU A 68 -10.54 -5.87 17.46
C LEU A 68 -11.80 -5.22 18.06
N THR A 69 -11.97 -5.33 19.38
CA THR A 69 -13.06 -4.68 20.12
C THR A 69 -12.94 -3.16 19.99
N GLU A 70 -11.75 -2.60 20.27
CA GLU A 70 -11.48 -1.16 20.12
C GLU A 70 -11.77 -0.68 18.68
N TRP A 71 -11.35 -1.46 17.69
CA TRP A 71 -11.60 -1.16 16.29
C TRP A 71 -13.09 -1.12 15.96
N PHE A 72 -13.88 -2.11 16.40
CA PHE A 72 -15.32 -2.10 16.21
C PHE A 72 -16.02 -0.97 16.97
N ASP A 73 -15.57 -0.65 18.18
CA ASP A 73 -16.10 0.47 18.96
C ASP A 73 -15.87 1.80 18.27
N TYR A 74 -14.69 2.01 17.68
CA TYR A 74 -14.37 3.18 16.86
C TYR A 74 -15.36 3.34 15.70
N TRP A 75 -15.58 2.29 14.90
CA TRP A 75 -16.52 2.33 13.78
C TRP A 75 -17.97 2.48 14.23
N ALA A 76 -18.36 1.86 15.34
CA ALA A 76 -19.69 2.03 15.92
C ALA A 76 -19.90 3.48 16.38
N GLY A 77 -18.88 4.12 16.96
CA GLY A 77 -18.88 5.54 17.31
C GLY A 77 -19.08 6.44 16.10
N LEU A 78 -18.31 6.23 15.03
CA LEU A 78 -18.49 6.96 13.78
C LEU A 78 -19.89 6.77 13.20
N ARG A 79 -20.43 5.55 13.23
CA ARG A 79 -21.79 5.25 12.77
C ARG A 79 -22.84 6.01 13.57
N ARG A 80 -22.75 6.00 14.90
CA ARG A 80 -23.67 6.74 15.80
C ARG A 80 -23.63 8.24 15.55
N SER A 81 -22.46 8.79 15.21
CA SER A 81 -22.31 10.21 14.89
C SER A 81 -22.83 10.59 13.50
N GLY A 82 -23.14 9.61 12.63
CA GLY A 82 -23.51 9.85 11.24
C GLY A 82 -22.34 10.18 10.31
N ALA A 83 -21.09 10.08 10.79
CA ALA A 83 -19.89 10.43 10.03
C ALA A 83 -19.52 9.40 8.94
N ILE A 84 -20.07 8.18 9.01
CA ILE A 84 -19.86 7.14 8.01
C ILE A 84 -21.17 6.67 7.41
N THR A 85 -21.05 6.08 6.23
CA THR A 85 -22.18 5.60 5.44
C THR A 85 -23.01 4.55 6.20
N PRO A 86 -24.35 4.65 6.13
CA PRO A 86 -25.25 3.59 6.58
C PRO A 86 -24.93 2.24 5.90
N PRO A 87 -25.04 1.12 6.64
CA PRO A 87 -24.59 -0.19 6.14
C PRO A 87 -25.40 -0.71 4.95
N ASP A 88 -26.67 -0.32 4.82
CA ASP A 88 -27.57 -0.65 3.72
C ASP A 88 -27.10 -0.06 2.38
N LEU A 89 -26.48 1.12 2.39
CA LEU A 89 -25.98 1.75 1.16
C LEU A 89 -24.77 1.01 0.57
N LEU A 90 -23.99 0.33 1.42
CA LEU A 90 -22.80 -0.42 1.02
C LEU A 90 -23.07 -1.93 0.84
N ALA A 91 -24.21 -2.44 1.31
CA ALA A 91 -24.50 -3.87 1.34
C ALA A 91 -24.45 -4.54 -0.05
N ASN A 92 -24.77 -3.78 -1.11
CA ASN A 92 -24.81 -4.25 -2.49
C ASN A 92 -23.89 -3.43 -3.42
N ALA A 93 -23.00 -2.60 -2.87
CA ALA A 93 -22.07 -1.81 -3.66
C ALA A 93 -20.89 -2.72 -4.09
N GLY A 94 -20.67 -2.83 -5.40
CA GLY A 94 -19.46 -3.45 -5.92
C GLY A 94 -18.25 -2.52 -5.72
N GLU A 95 -17.07 -3.10 -5.49
CA GLU A 95 -15.82 -2.32 -5.49
C GLU A 95 -15.61 -1.71 -6.88
N ALA A 96 -15.36 -0.41 -6.95
CA ALA A 96 -15.14 0.33 -8.20
C ALA A 96 -16.19 0.05 -9.30
N SER A 97 -17.47 0.02 -8.93
CA SER A 97 -18.58 -0.10 -9.87
C SER A 97 -19.29 1.24 -10.08
N GLY A 98 -20.02 1.36 -11.20
CA GLY A 98 -20.93 2.50 -11.40
C GLY A 98 -22.03 2.63 -10.34
N THR A 99 -22.28 1.55 -9.58
CA THR A 99 -23.22 1.52 -8.46
C THR A 99 -22.59 1.87 -7.12
N HIS A 100 -21.27 2.12 -7.07
CA HIS A 100 -20.59 2.47 -5.83
C HIS A 100 -21.08 3.84 -5.32
N PRO A 101 -21.42 4.02 -4.02
CA PRO A 101 -22.02 5.26 -3.53
C PRO A 101 -21.19 6.52 -3.74
N LEU A 102 -19.85 6.40 -3.78
CA LEU A 102 -18.95 7.51 -4.15
C LEU A 102 -19.22 7.97 -5.59
N ILE A 103 -19.35 7.03 -6.52
CA ILE A 103 -19.58 7.28 -7.94
C ILE A 103 -20.96 7.89 -8.16
N ALA A 104 -21.96 7.41 -7.41
CA ALA A 104 -23.31 7.94 -7.38
C ALA A 104 -23.45 9.30 -6.65
N GLY A 105 -22.36 9.86 -6.10
CA GLY A 105 -22.38 11.15 -5.39
C GLY A 105 -23.10 11.12 -4.04
N GLN A 106 -23.32 9.94 -3.45
CA GLN A 106 -24.04 9.77 -2.20
C GLN A 106 -23.13 9.85 -0.96
N ILE A 107 -21.83 9.65 -1.14
CA ILE A 107 -20.81 9.77 -0.09
C ILE A 107 -19.63 10.59 -0.61
N ALA A 108 -18.93 11.29 0.28
CA ALA A 108 -17.81 12.15 -0.11
C ALA A 108 -16.45 11.43 -0.13
N MET A 109 -16.31 10.33 0.60
CA MET A 109 -15.04 9.61 0.77
C MET A 109 -15.28 8.10 0.85
N THR A 110 -14.33 7.32 0.33
CA THR A 110 -14.28 5.86 0.46
C THR A 110 -12.82 5.41 0.53
N THR A 111 -12.60 4.16 0.90
CA THR A 111 -11.33 3.47 0.66
C THR A 111 -11.34 2.80 -0.71
N GLY A 112 -10.18 2.70 -1.35
CA GLY A 112 -10.05 2.10 -2.68
C GLY A 112 -8.60 1.82 -3.05
N TRP A 113 -8.39 1.22 -4.23
CA TRP A 113 -7.07 0.81 -4.72
C TRP A 113 -6.34 1.86 -5.57
N GLY A 114 -6.96 3.01 -5.83
CA GLY A 114 -6.39 4.11 -6.61
C GLY A 114 -7.47 4.89 -7.37
N LEU A 115 -7.11 6.08 -7.85
CA LEU A 115 -7.96 6.98 -8.61
C LEU A 115 -8.16 6.51 -10.05
N ALA A 116 -7.15 5.88 -10.67
CA ALA A 116 -7.21 5.45 -12.06
C ALA A 116 -8.37 4.45 -12.34
N GLN A 117 -8.81 3.70 -11.34
CA GLN A 117 -9.95 2.78 -11.46
C GLN A 117 -11.32 3.46 -11.22
N MET A 118 -11.36 4.48 -10.36
CA MET A 118 -12.61 5.11 -9.91
C MET A 118 -12.98 6.33 -10.76
N GLN A 119 -11.99 7.14 -11.13
CA GLN A 119 -12.18 8.42 -11.83
C GLN A 119 -12.93 8.26 -13.17
N PRO A 120 -12.69 7.22 -14.00
CA PRO A 120 -13.43 7.04 -15.25
C PRO A 120 -14.93 6.73 -15.06
N LEU A 121 -15.36 6.36 -13.85
CA LEU A 121 -16.73 5.93 -13.57
C LEU A 121 -17.63 7.10 -13.16
N THR A 122 -17.07 8.29 -12.92
CA THR A 122 -17.81 9.46 -12.45
C THR A 122 -17.38 10.75 -13.15
N PRO A 123 -18.29 11.70 -13.41
CA PRO A 123 -17.91 13.02 -13.88
C PRO A 123 -17.31 13.90 -12.77
N HIS A 124 -17.42 13.50 -11.49
CA HIS A 124 -16.84 14.23 -10.38
C HIS A 124 -15.32 14.06 -10.34
N THR A 125 -14.59 15.14 -10.10
CA THR A 125 -13.15 15.04 -9.85
C THR A 125 -12.91 14.38 -8.51
N LEU A 126 -12.19 13.25 -8.52
CA LEU A 126 -11.76 12.52 -7.34
C LEU A 126 -10.32 12.91 -6.98
N ASP A 127 -10.01 12.89 -5.69
CA ASP A 127 -8.64 13.01 -5.19
C ASP A 127 -8.40 11.97 -4.09
N ILE A 128 -7.13 11.70 -3.83
CA ILE A 128 -6.65 10.79 -2.80
C ILE A 128 -6.03 11.59 -1.67
N VAL A 129 -6.39 11.21 -0.44
CA VAL A 129 -5.90 11.85 0.78
C VAL A 129 -5.22 10.81 1.65
N VAL A 130 -4.29 11.29 2.49
CA VAL A 130 -3.58 10.44 3.44
C VAL A 130 -4.55 9.83 4.45
N VAL A 131 -4.42 8.53 4.69
CA VAL A 131 -5.24 7.83 5.69
C VAL A 131 -4.93 8.38 7.09
N PRO A 132 -5.94 8.62 7.95
CA PRO A 132 -5.72 9.01 9.33
C PRO A 132 -4.79 8.04 10.07
N ARG A 133 -3.89 8.59 10.87
CA ARG A 133 -2.91 7.81 11.64
C ARG A 133 -3.28 7.76 13.11
N SER A 134 -2.79 6.73 13.79
CA SER A 134 -2.87 6.63 15.24
C SER A 134 -1.98 7.68 15.92
N LYS A 135 -2.06 7.79 17.25
CA LYS A 135 -1.25 8.75 18.04
C LYS A 135 0.24 8.49 17.91
N GLU A 136 0.63 7.26 17.64
CA GLU A 136 2.02 6.83 17.41
C GLU A 136 2.55 7.33 16.06
N GLY A 137 1.68 7.85 15.18
CA GLY A 137 2.06 8.55 13.95
C GLY A 137 2.59 7.67 12.82
N LYS A 138 2.66 6.36 13.03
CA LYS A 138 3.05 5.39 12.00
C LYS A 138 1.94 5.25 10.96
N THR A 139 2.33 5.03 9.71
CA THR A 139 1.38 4.68 8.65
C THR A 139 0.83 3.27 8.87
N GLY A 140 -0.46 3.06 8.57
CA GLY A 140 -1.05 1.72 8.42
C GLY A 140 -1.06 1.25 6.97
N GLU A 141 -0.61 2.09 6.04
CA GLU A 141 -0.62 1.81 4.61
C GLU A 141 0.64 1.08 4.18
N ALA A 142 0.50 0.13 3.26
CA ALA A 142 1.60 -0.59 2.64
C ALA A 142 1.38 -0.67 1.13
N LEU A 143 2.48 -0.68 0.37
CA LEU A 143 2.41 -1.02 -1.05
C LEU A 143 2.14 -2.52 -1.20
N ASN A 144 1.18 -2.84 -2.05
CA ASN A 144 0.87 -4.21 -2.44
C ASN A 144 1.33 -4.45 -3.89
N GLY A 145 2.12 -5.51 -4.10
CA GLY A 145 2.47 -5.99 -5.44
C GLY A 145 1.28 -6.74 -6.05
N GLY A 146 0.24 -5.99 -6.44
CA GLY A 146 -1.11 -6.49 -6.71
C GLY A 146 -1.19 -7.79 -7.53
N VAL A 147 -0.33 -7.98 -8.53
CA VAL A 147 -0.20 -9.23 -9.28
C VAL A 147 1.27 -9.63 -9.36
N LEU A 148 1.55 -10.89 -9.02
CA LEU A 148 2.89 -11.48 -9.13
C LEU A 148 2.93 -12.47 -10.30
N LEU A 149 3.94 -12.35 -11.15
CA LEU A 149 4.28 -13.38 -12.14
C LEU A 149 5.25 -14.38 -11.49
N CYS A 150 4.85 -15.64 -11.41
CA CYS A 150 5.59 -16.70 -10.72
C CYS A 150 5.92 -17.85 -11.68
N VAL A 151 7.13 -18.40 -11.56
CA VAL A 151 7.52 -19.64 -12.24
C VAL A 151 7.30 -20.82 -11.30
N PRO A 152 6.54 -21.86 -11.68
CA PRO A 152 6.39 -23.06 -10.85
C PRO A 152 7.73 -23.74 -10.60
N ALA A 153 7.99 -24.15 -9.35
CA ALA A 153 9.24 -24.82 -8.98
C ALA A 153 9.51 -26.13 -9.77
N LYS A 154 8.45 -26.76 -10.28
CA LYS A 154 8.51 -27.98 -11.10
C LYS A 154 8.37 -27.71 -12.61
N SER A 155 8.55 -26.46 -13.05
CA SER A 155 8.47 -26.13 -14.47
C SER A 155 9.46 -26.96 -15.28
N HIS A 156 9.00 -27.54 -16.40
CA HIS A 156 9.88 -28.25 -17.34
C HIS A 156 10.71 -27.28 -18.21
N ASN A 157 10.39 -25.98 -18.19
CA ASN A 157 11.12 -24.93 -18.92
C ASN A 157 11.20 -23.64 -18.07
N PRO A 158 11.94 -23.63 -16.97
CA PRO A 158 12.07 -22.45 -16.11
C PRO A 158 12.75 -21.28 -16.82
N ASP A 159 13.73 -21.54 -17.69
CA ASP A 159 14.46 -20.49 -18.41
C ASP A 159 13.59 -19.76 -19.42
N GLY A 160 12.75 -20.47 -20.18
CA GLY A 160 11.80 -19.85 -21.09
C GLY A 160 10.74 -19.01 -20.36
N ALA A 161 10.25 -19.50 -19.22
CA ALA A 161 9.32 -18.75 -18.38
C ALA A 161 9.96 -17.49 -17.80
N ALA A 162 11.22 -17.57 -17.34
CA ALA A 162 11.96 -16.42 -16.85
C ALA A 162 12.19 -15.36 -17.95
N LYS A 163 12.52 -15.79 -19.18
CA LYS A 163 12.64 -14.88 -20.34
C LYS A 163 11.33 -14.18 -20.68
N LEU A 164 10.20 -14.88 -20.58
CA LEU A 164 8.89 -14.27 -20.80
C LEU A 164 8.55 -13.24 -19.72
N ILE A 165 8.85 -13.54 -18.45
CA ILE A 165 8.68 -12.57 -17.36
C ILE A 165 9.58 -11.35 -17.56
N ASP A 166 10.85 -11.57 -17.94
CA ASP A 166 11.80 -10.50 -18.25
C ASP A 166 11.30 -9.62 -19.40
N PHE A 167 10.76 -10.21 -20.47
CA PHE A 167 10.15 -9.47 -21.57
C PHE A 167 9.08 -8.48 -21.06
N PHE A 168 8.17 -8.90 -20.18
CA PHE A 168 7.14 -8.01 -19.64
C PHE A 168 7.68 -6.84 -18.79
N VAL A 169 8.83 -6.99 -18.13
CA VAL A 169 9.37 -5.96 -17.23
C VAL A 169 10.49 -5.13 -17.83
N SER A 170 11.11 -5.62 -18.91
CA SER A 170 12.32 -5.07 -19.50
C SER A 170 12.14 -4.62 -20.95
N ASP A 171 11.17 -5.12 -21.71
CA ASP A 171 10.94 -4.70 -23.10
C ASP A 171 10.01 -3.47 -23.18
N ASP A 172 10.42 -2.45 -23.93
CA ASP A 172 9.69 -1.17 -23.98
C ASP A 172 8.31 -1.31 -24.61
N ASP A 173 8.15 -2.16 -25.63
CA ASP A 173 6.88 -2.33 -26.32
C ASP A 173 5.94 -3.23 -25.49
N ALA A 174 6.49 -4.23 -24.79
CA ALA A 174 5.73 -5.00 -23.81
C ALA A 174 5.21 -4.12 -22.66
N ILE A 175 6.06 -3.24 -22.11
CA ILE A 175 5.67 -2.30 -21.05
C ILE A 175 4.55 -1.38 -21.55
N LYS A 176 4.70 -0.78 -22.74
CA LYS A 176 3.67 0.09 -23.34
C LYS A 176 2.36 -0.67 -23.58
N ALA A 177 2.44 -1.91 -24.07
CA ALA A 177 1.28 -2.74 -24.31
C ALA A 177 0.53 -3.10 -23.03
N MET A 178 1.24 -3.39 -21.93
CA MET A 178 0.60 -3.64 -20.63
C MET A 178 0.04 -2.37 -19.99
N GLY A 179 0.73 -1.24 -20.15
CA GLY A 179 0.37 0.02 -19.51
C GLY A 179 0.18 -0.14 -18.00
N ILE A 180 -0.95 0.35 -17.49
CA ILE A 180 -1.32 0.28 -16.05
C ILE A 180 -2.51 -0.63 -15.77
N GLN A 181 -2.82 -1.55 -16.68
CA GLN A 181 -3.98 -2.45 -16.55
C GLN A 181 -3.90 -3.35 -15.30
N ARG A 182 -2.71 -3.51 -14.71
CA ARG A 182 -2.45 -4.29 -13.49
C ARG A 182 -1.96 -3.44 -12.32
N GLY A 183 -2.27 -2.15 -12.35
CA GLY A 183 -1.77 -1.17 -11.39
C GLY A 183 -0.48 -0.50 -11.86
N LEU A 184 0.15 0.25 -10.96
CA LEU A 184 1.39 0.94 -11.25
C LEU A 184 2.53 -0.08 -11.43
N PRO A 185 3.35 0.05 -12.47
CA PRO A 185 4.48 -0.85 -12.67
C PRO A 185 5.51 -0.67 -11.55
N PRO A 186 6.13 -1.76 -11.06
CA PRO A 186 7.05 -1.70 -9.94
C PRO A 186 8.46 -1.22 -10.32
N SER A 187 8.80 -1.14 -11.62
CA SER A 187 10.14 -0.73 -12.07
C SER A 187 10.18 0.75 -12.45
N ASP A 188 11.26 1.44 -12.06
CA ASP A 188 11.50 2.83 -12.44
C ASP A 188 11.53 3.01 -13.96
N LYS A 189 12.07 2.02 -14.68
CA LYS A 189 12.08 2.01 -16.15
C LYS A 189 10.67 2.10 -16.70
N ALA A 190 9.79 1.18 -16.30
CA ALA A 190 8.43 1.13 -16.81
C ALA A 190 7.62 2.36 -16.36
N LEU A 191 7.82 2.81 -15.12
CA LEU A 191 7.17 4.01 -14.62
C LEU A 191 7.57 5.25 -15.42
N ASN A 192 8.87 5.47 -15.67
CA ASN A 192 9.36 6.60 -16.46
C ASN A 192 8.88 6.55 -17.92
N LEU A 193 8.79 5.35 -18.50
CA LEU A 193 8.30 5.17 -19.86
C LEU A 193 6.80 5.49 -20.00
N LEU A 194 6.01 5.13 -18.99
CA LEU A 194 4.55 5.25 -18.99
C LEU A 194 4.04 6.57 -18.40
N LEU A 195 4.78 7.23 -17.51
CA LEU A 195 4.35 8.47 -16.84
C LEU A 195 3.87 9.58 -17.81
N PRO A 196 4.49 9.78 -18.99
CA PRO A 196 3.99 10.74 -19.98
C PRO A 196 2.59 10.42 -20.51
N THR A 197 2.19 9.15 -20.50
CA THR A 197 0.88 8.69 -20.99
C THR A 197 -0.20 8.75 -19.92
N PHE A 198 0.14 9.06 -18.66
CA PHE A 198 -0.83 9.10 -17.57
C PHE A 198 -1.62 10.43 -17.58
N ASP A 199 -2.91 10.30 -17.31
CA ASP A 199 -3.77 11.42 -16.98
C ASP A 199 -3.49 11.95 -15.57
N ALA A 200 -4.29 12.91 -15.11
CA ALA A 200 -4.12 13.50 -13.79
C ALA A 200 -4.31 12.47 -12.66
N ALA A 201 -5.29 11.56 -12.80
CA ALA A 201 -5.57 10.52 -11.81
C ALA A 201 -4.41 9.52 -11.69
N GLY A 202 -3.89 9.02 -12.82
CA GLY A 202 -2.74 8.12 -12.82
C GLY A 202 -1.48 8.77 -12.25
N LYS A 203 -1.20 10.03 -12.57
CA LYS A 203 -0.07 10.77 -11.98
C LYS A 203 -0.23 10.97 -10.47
N ARG A 204 -1.46 11.18 -10.02
CA ARG A 204 -1.78 11.32 -8.60
C ARG A 204 -1.58 9.99 -7.86
N ASP A 205 -2.00 8.87 -8.45
CA ASP A 205 -1.73 7.53 -7.92
C ASP A 205 -0.23 7.26 -7.78
N VAL A 206 0.58 7.63 -8.78
CA VAL A 206 2.05 7.51 -8.71
C VAL A 206 2.62 8.31 -7.53
N THR A 207 2.22 9.56 -7.41
CA THR A 207 2.68 10.45 -6.34
C THR A 207 2.30 9.90 -4.97
N TYR A 208 1.06 9.42 -4.83
CA TYR A 208 0.57 8.83 -3.58
C TYR A 208 1.29 7.51 -3.24
N GLY A 209 1.48 6.63 -4.22
CA GLY A 209 2.22 5.38 -4.03
C GLY A 209 3.67 5.60 -3.60
N GLN A 210 4.36 6.58 -4.20
CA GLN A 210 5.71 6.98 -3.78
C GLN A 210 5.72 7.53 -2.35
N TYR A 211 4.72 8.33 -1.98
CA TYR A 211 4.56 8.81 -0.60
C TYR A 211 4.38 7.63 0.37
N VAL A 212 3.47 6.68 0.09
CA VAL A 212 3.25 5.50 0.93
C VAL A 212 4.53 4.67 1.07
N ALA A 213 5.27 4.45 -0.03
CA ALA A 213 6.55 3.75 0.00
C ALA A 213 7.55 4.40 0.96
N GLN A 214 7.68 5.73 0.90
CA GLN A 214 8.58 6.50 1.76
C GLN A 214 8.15 6.43 3.23
N GLN A 215 6.85 6.51 3.51
CA GLN A 215 6.34 6.42 4.88
C GLN A 215 6.53 5.02 5.47
N ALA A 216 6.22 3.97 4.71
CA ALA A 216 6.43 2.60 5.14
C ALA A 216 7.92 2.31 5.42
N ALA A 217 8.82 2.78 4.54
CA ALA A 217 10.27 2.67 4.76
C ALA A 217 10.74 3.44 6.01
N LYS A 218 10.24 4.67 6.20
CA LYS A 218 10.53 5.49 7.39
C LYS A 218 10.08 4.81 8.68
N ASP A 219 8.91 4.18 8.67
CA ASP A 219 8.31 3.54 9.85
C ASP A 219 8.84 2.10 10.07
N GLY A 220 9.73 1.62 9.18
CA GLY A 220 10.31 0.28 9.25
C GLY A 220 9.29 -0.83 9.01
N LEU A 221 8.22 -0.55 8.26
CA LEU A 221 7.16 -1.51 7.99
C LEU A 221 7.59 -2.48 6.87
N PRO A 222 7.28 -3.78 7.01
CA PRO A 222 7.52 -4.72 5.92
C PRO A 222 6.59 -4.41 4.74
N ASN A 223 6.98 -4.90 3.55
CA ASN A 223 6.04 -4.97 2.43
C ASN A 223 4.79 -5.77 2.83
N ALA A 224 3.66 -5.50 2.16
CA ALA A 224 2.43 -6.23 2.41
C ALA A 224 2.69 -7.76 2.36
N PRO A 225 2.35 -8.50 3.43
CA PRO A 225 2.66 -9.92 3.48
C PRO A 225 1.86 -10.69 2.44
N THR A 226 2.43 -11.77 1.90
CA THR A 226 1.66 -12.71 1.10
C THR A 226 0.58 -13.34 1.99
N ALA A 227 -0.65 -13.38 1.49
CA ALA A 227 -1.77 -13.98 2.20
C ALA A 227 -1.46 -15.46 2.55
N PRO A 228 -1.53 -15.86 3.83
CA PRO A 228 -1.32 -17.26 4.21
C PRO A 228 -2.50 -18.14 3.74
N PRO A 229 -2.32 -19.47 3.71
CA PRO A 229 -3.45 -20.40 3.63
C PRO A 229 -4.55 -20.03 4.64
N GLY A 230 -5.81 -20.10 4.22
CA GLY A 230 -6.97 -19.76 5.07
C GLY A 230 -7.31 -18.27 5.15
N TYR A 231 -6.47 -17.38 4.58
CA TYR A 231 -6.71 -15.93 4.58
C TYR A 231 -8.10 -15.53 4.07
N LYS A 232 -8.59 -16.17 2.99
CA LYS A 232 -9.90 -15.85 2.40
C LYS A 232 -11.04 -16.12 3.38
N ASP A 233 -10.95 -17.21 4.13
CA ASP A 233 -11.98 -17.61 5.09
C ASP A 233 -11.93 -16.72 6.34
N VAL A 234 -10.73 -16.37 6.82
CA VAL A 234 -10.55 -15.37 7.90
C VAL A 234 -11.12 -14.01 7.49
N LYS A 235 -10.83 -13.55 6.27
CA LYS A 235 -11.39 -12.29 5.74
C LYS A 235 -12.92 -12.36 5.71
N THR A 236 -13.48 -13.47 5.24
CA THR A 236 -14.94 -13.67 5.19
C THR A 236 -15.56 -13.66 6.59
N ALA A 237 -14.91 -14.28 7.57
CA ALA A 237 -15.34 -14.25 8.96
C ALA A 237 -15.36 -12.81 9.53
N LEU A 238 -14.31 -12.03 9.26
CA LEU A 238 -14.25 -10.62 9.67
C LEU A 238 -15.35 -9.79 9.01
N ASP A 239 -15.53 -9.93 7.69
CA ASP A 239 -16.56 -9.22 6.92
C ASP A 239 -17.97 -9.56 7.45
N ASN A 240 -18.22 -10.82 7.83
CA ASN A 240 -19.48 -11.25 8.41
C ASN A 240 -19.71 -10.66 9.80
N ALA A 241 -18.72 -10.73 10.69
CA ALA A 241 -18.81 -10.12 12.03
C ALA A 241 -19.08 -8.61 11.93
N ALA A 242 -18.35 -7.91 11.05
CA ALA A 242 -18.53 -6.48 10.81
C ALA A 242 -19.94 -6.14 10.33
N LYS A 243 -20.51 -6.93 9.40
CA LYS A 243 -21.89 -6.76 8.94
C LYS A 243 -22.90 -7.01 10.05
N GLN A 244 -22.78 -8.10 10.80
CA GLN A 244 -23.73 -8.41 11.89
C GLN A 244 -23.74 -7.31 12.95
N ILE A 245 -22.56 -6.80 13.34
CA ILE A 245 -22.43 -5.67 14.27
C ILE A 245 -23.04 -4.40 13.67
N ALA A 246 -22.70 -4.07 12.41
CA ALA A 246 -23.20 -2.86 11.76
C ALA A 246 -24.72 -2.83 11.58
N PHE A 247 -25.35 -3.98 11.37
CA PHE A 247 -26.81 -4.14 11.30
C PHE A 247 -27.47 -4.36 12.67
N GLY A 248 -26.72 -4.31 13.77
CA GLY A 248 -27.24 -4.47 15.13
C GLY A 248 -27.78 -5.87 15.43
N LYS A 249 -27.36 -6.89 14.69
CA LYS A 249 -27.80 -8.29 14.85
C LYS A 249 -27.02 -9.03 15.94
N THR A 250 -25.87 -8.50 16.34
CA THR A 250 -25.03 -9.05 17.41
C THR A 250 -24.32 -7.92 18.16
N THR A 251 -23.84 -8.20 19.37
CA THR A 251 -23.02 -7.25 20.13
C THR A 251 -21.56 -7.26 19.62
N ILE A 252 -20.79 -6.22 19.93
CA ILE A 252 -19.36 -6.19 19.58
C ILE A 252 -18.62 -7.36 20.24
N ALA A 253 -18.87 -7.61 21.54
CA ALA A 253 -18.23 -8.70 22.27
C ALA A 253 -18.52 -10.07 21.64
N ASP A 254 -19.78 -10.34 21.28
CA ASP A 254 -20.17 -11.60 20.65
C ASP A 254 -19.58 -11.73 19.24
N GLY A 255 -19.60 -10.65 18.45
CA GLY A 255 -19.02 -10.64 17.10
C GLY A 255 -17.51 -10.84 17.10
N VAL A 256 -16.79 -10.25 18.06
CA VAL A 256 -15.35 -10.47 18.27
C VAL A 256 -15.09 -11.93 18.64
N SER A 257 -15.80 -12.47 19.64
CA SER A 257 -15.66 -13.86 20.05
C SER A 257 -15.91 -14.84 18.88
N GLN A 258 -16.97 -14.60 18.11
CA GLN A 258 -17.31 -15.40 16.94
C GLN A 258 -16.21 -15.33 15.87
N PHE A 259 -15.72 -14.13 15.55
CA PHE A 259 -14.61 -13.95 14.60
C PHE A 259 -13.38 -14.78 14.99
N PHE A 260 -12.94 -14.73 16.25
CA PHE A 260 -11.76 -15.47 16.69
C PHE A 260 -11.96 -16.99 16.64
N SER A 261 -13.17 -17.47 16.95
CA SER A 261 -13.54 -18.88 16.79
C SER A 261 -13.47 -19.33 15.32
N ASP A 262 -14.06 -18.54 14.42
CA ASP A 262 -14.09 -18.83 12.99
C ASP A 262 -12.70 -18.73 12.36
N ALA A 263 -11.93 -17.70 12.72
CA ALA A 263 -10.57 -17.50 12.23
C ALA A 263 -9.64 -18.64 12.66
N LYS A 264 -9.75 -19.11 13.91
CA LYS A 264 -9.00 -20.27 14.40
C LYS A 264 -9.33 -21.53 13.58
N THR A 265 -10.60 -21.74 13.29
CA THR A 265 -11.08 -22.88 12.50
C THR A 265 -10.59 -22.80 11.05
N ALA A 266 -10.73 -21.64 10.42
CA ALA A 266 -10.26 -21.37 9.07
C ALA A 266 -8.77 -21.66 8.90
N LEU A 267 -7.96 -21.13 9.81
CA LEU A 267 -6.52 -21.29 9.73
C LEU A 267 -6.03 -22.70 10.10
N ALA A 268 -6.76 -23.44 10.96
CA ALA A 268 -6.46 -24.83 11.26
C ALA A 268 -6.77 -25.77 10.08
N ASN A 269 -7.79 -25.44 9.28
CA ASN A 269 -8.21 -26.23 8.12
C ASN A 269 -7.49 -25.87 6.83
N ALA A 270 -6.76 -24.75 6.84
CA ALA A 270 -6.01 -24.28 5.71
C ALA A 270 -4.81 -25.20 5.41
N LYS A 271 -4.74 -25.70 4.17
CA LYS A 271 -3.65 -26.54 3.68
C LYS A 271 -2.62 -25.73 2.89
#